data_AF-A0A850MS03-F1
#
_entry.id   AF-A0A850MS03-F1
#
_cell.length_a   1.000
_cell.length_b   1.000
_cell.length_c   1.000
_cell.angle_alpha   90.00
_cell.angle_beta   90.00
_cell.angle_gamma   90.00
#
_symmetry.space_group_name_H-M   'P 1'
#
loop_
_entity.id
_entity.type
_entity.pdbx_description
1 polymer ?
#
loop_
_entity_poly.entity_id
_entity_poly.type
_entity_poly.pdbx_seq_one_letter_code
_entity_poly.pdbx_strand_id
1 'polypeptide(L)'
;MSAGKIIGGILALVGGFLVLIQAFINIDHFQGGLGYTWVMNLGIAGCAIIAGVFGSKGQRGPGFLALIVGVLSIILGLVGAALPDIRLSQYSFFGYLGVVIPIGLTIEAILMTVGGLVIVVSGED
;
A
#
# COMPACT_ATOMS: atom_id res chain seq x y z
N MET A 1 15.19 -20.26 -0.83
CA MET A 1 14.55 -18.93 -0.65
C MET A 1 15.61 -17.85 -0.90
N SER A 2 15.43 -17.02 -1.92
CA SER A 2 16.38 -15.94 -2.24
C SER A 2 16.19 -14.75 -1.30
N ALA A 3 17.29 -14.08 -0.93
CA ALA A 3 17.28 -12.92 -0.04
C ALA A 3 16.36 -11.79 -0.56
N GLY A 4 16.26 -11.64 -1.88
CA GLY A 4 15.34 -10.70 -2.52
C GLY A 4 13.88 -10.91 -2.11
N LYS A 5 13.39 -12.16 -2.08
CA LYS A 5 11.99 -12.44 -1.69
C LYS A 5 11.69 -12.01 -0.25
N ILE A 6 12.64 -12.22 0.66
CA ILE A 6 12.50 -11.82 2.06
C ILE A 6 12.45 -10.29 2.16
N ILE A 7 13.38 -9.60 1.50
CA ILE A 7 13.43 -8.13 1.49
C ILE A 7 12.14 -7.56 0.88
N GLY A 8 11.74 -8.05 -0.29
CA GLY A 8 10.51 -7.61 -0.95
C GLY A 8 9.25 -7.86 -0.11
N GLY A 9 9.19 -9.01 0.57
CA GLY A 9 8.14 -9.33 1.52
C GLY A 9 8.07 -8.37 2.70
N ILE A 10 9.22 -8.04 3.30
CA ILE A 10 9.31 -7.06 4.40
C ILE A 10 8.87 -5.67 3.93
N LEU A 11 9.30 -5.23 2.75
CA LEU A 11 8.88 -3.92 2.21
C LEU A 11 7.37 -3.85 2.01
N ALA A 12 6.76 -4.88 1.41
CA ALA A 12 5.31 -4.95 1.22
C ALA A 12 4.55 -4.99 2.56
N LEU A 13 5.08 -5.74 3.56
CA LEU A 13 4.53 -5.76 4.91
C LEU A 13 4.54 -4.39 5.56
N VAL A 14 5.69 -3.71 5.55
CA VAL A 14 5.84 -2.38 6.16
C VAL A 14 4.89 -1.39 5.49
N GLY A 15 4.81 -1.38 4.15
CA GLY A 15 3.85 -0.55 3.43
C GLY A 15 2.40 -0.83 3.84
N GLY A 16 2.00 -2.10 3.90
CA GLY A 16 0.66 -2.50 4.33
C GLY A 16 0.34 -2.11 5.78
N PHE A 17 1.29 -2.28 6.71
CA PHE A 17 1.12 -1.89 8.11
C PHE A 17 0.99 -0.38 8.30
N LEU A 18 1.74 0.42 7.54
CA LEU A 18 1.62 1.87 7.59
C LEU A 18 0.23 2.33 7.14
N VAL A 19 -0.30 1.77 6.04
CA VAL A 19 -1.68 2.05 5.60
C VAL A 19 -2.69 1.59 6.65
N LEU A 20 -2.47 0.43 7.29
CA LEU A 20 -3.34 -0.09 8.33
C LEU A 20 -3.40 0.84 9.55
N ILE A 21 -2.25 1.29 10.05
CA ILE A 21 -2.15 2.25 11.14
C ILE A 21 -2.91 3.53 10.79
N GLN A 22 -2.72 4.04 9.57
CA GLN A 22 -3.43 5.23 9.11
C GLN A 22 -4.94 5.02 9.00
N ALA A 23 -5.39 3.83 8.58
CA ALA A 23 -6.81 3.51 8.59
C ALA A 23 -7.39 3.56 10.00
N PHE A 24 -6.67 3.07 11.02
CA PHE A 24 -7.13 3.18 12.41
C PHE A 24 -7.06 4.59 12.98
N ILE A 25 -6.06 5.39 12.61
CA ILE A 25 -6.01 6.82 12.98
C ILE A 25 -7.22 7.56 12.40
N ASN A 26 -7.63 7.21 11.19
CA ASN A 26 -8.78 7.81 10.50
C ASN A 26 -10.07 7.00 10.70
N ILE A 27 -10.26 6.34 11.84
CA ILE A 27 -11.47 5.54 12.13
C ILE A 27 -12.75 6.38 12.09
N ASP A 28 -12.65 7.68 12.40
CA ASP A 28 -13.77 8.61 12.34
C ASP A 28 -14.33 8.76 10.90
N HIS A 29 -13.52 8.50 9.87
CA HIS A 29 -14.00 8.46 8.48
C HIS A 29 -14.99 7.32 8.24
N PHE A 30 -14.89 6.22 8.97
CA PHE A 30 -15.88 5.14 8.90
C PHE A 30 -17.25 5.61 9.41
N GLN A 31 -17.27 6.41 10.48
CA GLN A 31 -18.50 6.88 11.11
C GLN A 31 -19.05 8.17 10.47
N GLY A 32 -18.19 8.98 9.85
CA GLY A 32 -18.51 10.32 9.32
C GLY A 32 -18.88 10.39 7.83
N GLY A 33 -19.25 9.28 7.19
CA GLY A 33 -19.68 9.26 5.78
C GLY A 33 -18.56 9.11 4.74
N LEU A 34 -17.33 8.79 5.17
CA LEU A 34 -16.17 8.45 4.32
C LEU A 34 -15.75 6.98 4.45
N GLY A 35 -16.71 6.13 4.80
CA GLY A 35 -16.47 4.71 5.04
C GLY A 35 -15.92 3.96 3.83
N TYR A 36 -16.25 4.39 2.60
CA TYR A 36 -15.70 3.77 1.38
C TYR A 36 -14.17 3.96 1.26
N THR A 37 -13.67 5.16 1.57
CA THR A 37 -12.23 5.46 1.54
C THR A 37 -11.49 4.68 2.62
N TRP A 38 -12.09 4.58 3.80
CA TRP A 38 -11.57 3.78 4.90
C TRP A 38 -11.51 2.28 4.54
N VAL A 39 -12.61 1.71 4.03
CA VAL A 39 -12.69 0.29 3.60
C VAL A 39 -11.69 0.00 2.48
N MET A 40 -11.55 0.90 1.52
CA MET A 40 -10.57 0.76 0.43
C MET A 40 -9.14 0.71 0.96
N ASN A 41 -8.77 1.61 1.87
CA ASN A 41 -7.43 1.61 2.47
C ASN A 41 -7.18 0.35 3.33
N LEU A 42 -8.20 -0.17 4.02
CA LEU A 42 -8.09 -1.48 4.67
C LEU A 42 -7.90 -2.62 3.68
N GLY A 43 -8.59 -2.60 2.54
CA GLY A 43 -8.41 -3.58 1.47
C GLY A 43 -6.98 -3.56 0.92
N ILE A 44 -6.44 -2.36 0.66
CA ILE A 44 -5.04 -2.14 0.25
C ILE A 44 -4.09 -2.70 1.31
N ALA A 45 -4.27 -2.32 2.58
CA ALA A 45 -3.45 -2.79 3.68
C ALA A 45 -3.47 -4.32 3.82
N GLY A 46 -4.66 -4.93 3.79
CA GLY A 46 -4.84 -6.38 3.88
C GLY A 46 -4.16 -7.12 2.73
N CYS A 47 -4.37 -6.66 1.49
CA CYS A 47 -3.74 -7.27 0.32
C CYS A 47 -2.21 -7.13 0.34
N ALA A 48 -1.69 -5.98 0.76
CA ALA A 48 -0.25 -5.76 0.90
C ALA A 48 0.39 -6.64 1.99
N ILE A 49 -0.29 -6.80 3.13
CA ILE A 49 0.16 -7.68 4.21
C ILE A 49 0.17 -9.15 3.75
N ILE A 50 -0.92 -9.61 3.13
CA ILE A 50 -1.00 -10.96 2.56
C ILE A 50 0.11 -11.16 1.52
N ALA A 51 0.26 -10.20 0.61
CA ALA A 51 1.30 -10.23 -0.42
C ALA A 51 2.71 -10.32 0.18
N GLY A 52 2.99 -9.57 1.26
CA GLY A 52 4.27 -9.61 1.94
C GLY A 52 4.54 -10.93 2.69
N VAL A 53 3.54 -11.46 3.41
CA VAL A 53 3.66 -12.76 4.10
C VAL A 53 3.90 -13.88 3.09
N PHE A 54 3.06 -14.00 2.06
CA PHE A 54 3.15 -15.12 1.11
C PHE A 54 4.27 -14.92 0.07
N GLY A 55 4.58 -13.68 -0.30
CA GLY A 55 5.70 -13.35 -1.17
C GLY A 55 7.05 -13.72 -0.57
N SER A 56 7.20 -13.54 0.75
CA SER A 56 8.41 -13.97 1.47
C SER A 56 8.61 -15.49 1.45
N LYS A 57 7.54 -16.28 1.26
CA LYS A 57 7.58 -17.75 1.25
C LYS A 57 7.99 -18.38 -0.08
N GLY A 58 8.24 -17.58 -1.12
CA GLY A 58 8.75 -18.11 -2.39
C GLY A 58 7.88 -17.86 -3.61
N GLN A 59 6.60 -17.52 -3.42
CA GLN A 59 5.60 -17.49 -4.48
C GLN A 59 5.62 -16.16 -5.27
N ARG A 60 5.56 -16.24 -6.61
CA ARG A 60 5.48 -15.06 -7.49
C ARG A 60 4.12 -14.35 -7.44
N GLY A 61 3.03 -15.11 -7.35
CA GLY A 61 1.66 -14.57 -7.35
C GLY A 61 1.42 -13.45 -6.32
N PRO A 62 1.80 -13.64 -5.04
CA PRO A 62 1.74 -12.59 -4.03
C PRO A 62 2.57 -11.34 -4.38
N GLY A 63 3.69 -11.49 -5.08
CA GLY A 63 4.48 -10.34 -5.57
C GLY A 63 3.71 -9.48 -6.57
N PHE A 64 2.98 -10.10 -7.51
CA PHE A 64 2.09 -9.39 -8.42
C PHE A 64 0.96 -8.67 -7.69
N LEU A 65 0.40 -9.29 -6.65
CA LEU A 65 -0.61 -8.65 -5.81
C LEU A 65 -0.06 -7.38 -5.13
N ALA A 66 1.13 -7.44 -4.51
CA ALA A 66 1.78 -6.26 -3.93
C ALA A 66 2.02 -5.16 -4.97
N LEU A 67 2.45 -5.53 -6.17
CA LEU A 67 2.66 -4.61 -7.29
C LEU A 67 1.36 -3.91 -7.71
N ILE A 68 0.28 -4.67 -7.93
CA ILE A 68 -1.03 -4.12 -8.32
C ILE A 68 -1.55 -3.16 -7.25
N VAL A 69 -1.49 -3.57 -5.98
CA VAL A 69 -1.96 -2.75 -4.85
C VAL A 69 -1.11 -1.49 -4.67
N GLY A 70 0.21 -1.60 -4.85
CA GLY A 70 1.12 -0.47 -4.85
C GLY A 70 0.81 0.53 -5.96
N VAL A 71 0.64 0.06 -7.20
CA VAL A 71 0.28 0.91 -8.34
C VAL A 71 -1.09 1.56 -8.15
N LEU A 72 -2.11 0.81 -7.70
CA LEU A 72 -3.41 1.37 -7.37
C LEU A 72 -3.30 2.45 -6.29
N SER A 73 -2.46 2.25 -5.27
CA SER A 73 -2.21 3.25 -4.23
C SER A 73 -1.60 4.54 -4.80
N ILE A 74 -0.67 4.42 -5.76
CA ILE A 74 -0.11 5.58 -6.48
C ILE A 74 -1.21 6.31 -7.26
N ILE A 75 -2.03 5.57 -8.00
CA ILE A 75 -3.13 6.16 -8.79
C ILE A 75 -4.12 6.89 -7.87
N LEU A 76 -4.52 6.28 -6.76
CA LEU A 76 -5.43 6.88 -5.79
C LEU A 76 -4.83 8.11 -5.12
N GLY A 77 -3.53 8.09 -4.81
CA GLY A 77 -2.83 9.25 -4.28
C GLY A 77 -2.76 10.40 -5.28
N LEU A 78 -2.47 10.10 -6.55
CA LEU A 78 -2.48 11.07 -7.66
C LEU A 78 -3.87 11.67 -7.90
N VAL A 79 -4.90 10.82 -7.95
CA VAL A 79 -6.30 11.25 -8.14
C VAL A 79 -6.74 12.12 -6.97
N GLY A 80 -6.45 11.74 -5.73
CA GLY A 80 -6.77 12.54 -4.55
C GLY A 80 -6.04 13.89 -4.53
N ALA A 81 -4.82 13.97 -5.06
CA ALA A 81 -4.08 15.23 -5.19
C ALA A 81 -4.62 16.12 -6.31
N ALA A 82 -5.03 15.54 -7.45
CA ALA A 82 -5.53 16.28 -8.60
C ALA A 82 -7.00 16.72 -8.44
N LEU A 83 -7.80 15.93 -7.72
CA LEU A 83 -9.24 16.10 -7.56
C LEU A 83 -9.61 16.05 -6.07
N PRO A 84 -9.29 17.09 -5.29
CA PRO A 84 -9.48 17.10 -3.83
C PRO A 84 -10.96 16.97 -3.41
N ASP A 85 -11.89 17.35 -4.29
CA ASP A 85 -13.32 17.19 -4.08
C ASP A 85 -13.77 15.72 -4.18
N ILE A 86 -13.00 14.89 -4.89
CA ILE A 86 -13.20 13.44 -4.94
C ILE A 86 -12.53 12.87 -3.70
N ARG A 87 -13.33 12.51 -2.70
CA ARG A 87 -12.83 11.99 -1.42
C ARG A 87 -12.33 10.54 -1.51
N LEU A 88 -11.90 10.09 -2.69
CA LEU A 88 -11.16 8.85 -2.92
C LEU A 88 -9.67 9.18 -2.77
N SER A 89 -9.12 8.96 -1.58
CA SER A 89 -7.70 9.19 -1.30
C SER A 89 -7.05 7.97 -0.66
N GLN A 90 -5.79 7.76 -0.99
CA GLN A 90 -4.96 6.79 -0.29
C GLN A 90 -4.34 7.47 0.94
N TYR A 91 -4.37 6.77 2.08
CA TYR A 91 -3.81 7.29 3.32
C TYR A 91 -2.29 7.26 3.29
N SER A 92 -1.68 8.36 3.76
CA SER A 92 -0.24 8.60 3.71
C SER A 92 0.30 8.88 5.11
N PHE A 93 1.27 8.09 5.57
CA PHE A 93 1.95 8.36 6.84
C PHE A 93 2.69 9.69 6.82
N PHE A 94 3.30 10.05 5.69
CA PHE A 94 3.93 11.37 5.54
C PHE A 94 2.90 12.50 5.44
N GLY A 95 1.74 12.25 4.81
CA GLY A 95 0.61 13.18 4.86
C GLY A 95 0.15 13.45 6.30
N TYR A 96 0.09 12.42 7.14
CA TYR A 96 -0.23 12.55 8.56
C TYR A 96 0.81 13.37 9.34
N LEU A 97 2.11 13.24 9.02
CA LEU A 97 3.18 14.06 9.61
C LEU A 97 3.23 15.49 9.04
N GLY A 98 2.28 15.90 8.20
CA GLY A 98 2.26 17.21 7.55
C GLY A 98 3.32 17.37 6.45
N VAL A 99 3.95 16.28 6.03
CA VAL A 99 4.90 16.27 4.91
C VAL A 99 4.13 16.11 3.62
N VAL A 100 4.01 17.22 2.88
CA VAL A 100 3.35 17.23 1.57
C VAL A 100 4.32 16.68 0.53
N ILE A 101 4.07 15.47 0.04
CA ILE A 101 4.73 14.98 -1.16
C ILE A 101 3.97 15.53 -2.37
N PRO A 102 4.62 16.30 -3.26
CA PRO A 102 3.95 17.13 -4.27
C PRO A 102 3.20 16.36 -5.38
N ILE A 103 3.14 15.03 -5.33
CA ILE A 103 2.66 14.18 -6.43
C ILE A 103 1.66 13.12 -5.92
N GLY A 104 1.18 13.20 -4.68
CA GLY A 104 0.30 12.15 -4.13
C GLY A 104 0.97 10.77 -4.03
N LEU A 105 2.29 10.71 -4.21
CA LEU A 105 3.10 9.53 -3.99
C LEU A 105 3.32 9.35 -2.49
N THR A 106 2.97 8.17 -1.98
CA THR A 106 3.13 7.85 -0.56
C THR A 106 4.22 6.82 -0.38
N ILE A 107 4.88 6.85 0.77
CA ILE A 107 5.99 5.92 1.05
C ILE A 107 5.49 4.48 1.05
N GLU A 108 4.27 4.25 1.51
CA GLU A 108 3.60 2.96 1.50
C GLU A 108 3.43 2.44 0.08
N ALA A 109 2.94 3.28 -0.83
CA ALA A 109 2.76 2.92 -2.22
C ALA A 109 4.10 2.55 -2.89
N ILE A 110 5.17 3.27 -2.57
CA ILE A 110 6.53 2.96 -3.04
C ILE A 110 7.00 1.63 -2.46
N LEU A 111 6.87 1.42 -1.15
CA LEU A 111 7.30 0.20 -0.46
C LEU A 111 6.57 -1.04 -0.99
N MET A 112 5.26 -0.95 -1.23
CA MET A 112 4.46 -2.03 -1.81
C MET A 112 4.87 -2.31 -3.26
N THR A 113 5.05 -1.27 -4.08
CA THR A 113 5.42 -1.41 -5.50
C THR A 113 6.81 -2.01 -5.66
N VAL A 114 7.80 -1.46 -4.94
CA VAL A 114 9.19 -1.97 -4.96
C VAL A 114 9.26 -3.35 -4.34
N GLY A 115 8.58 -3.58 -3.21
CA GLY A 115 8.51 -4.88 -2.55
C GLY A 115 7.93 -5.96 -3.47
N GLY A 116 6.81 -5.66 -4.12
CA GLY A 116 6.18 -6.53 -5.11
C GLY A 116 7.10 -6.84 -6.29
N LEU A 117 7.77 -5.82 -6.86
CA LEU A 117 8.72 -6.00 -7.96
C LEU A 117 9.87 -6.91 -7.56
N VAL A 118 10.45 -6.70 -6.39
CA VAL A 118 11.55 -7.54 -5.89
C VAL A 118 11.09 -8.99 -5.69
N ILE A 119 9.89 -9.23 -5.16
CA ILE A 119 9.32 -10.58 -5.02
C ILE A 119 9.16 -11.24 -6.40
N VAL A 120 8.57 -10.53 -7.37
CA VAL A 120 8.32 -11.06 -8.72
C VAL A 120 9.64 -11.44 -9.41
N VAL A 121 10.61 -10.52 -9.44
CA VAL A 121 11.91 -10.73 -10.10
C VAL A 121 12.72 -11.83 -9.42
N SER A 122 12.62 -11.94 -8.09
CA SER A 122 13.34 -12.96 -7.32
C SER A 122 12.64 -14.32 -7.28
N GLY A 123 11.39 -14.39 -7.75
CA GLY A 123 10.49 -15.54 -7.74
C GLY A 123 10.98 -16.71 -8.59
N GLU A 124 10.61 -17.94 -8.20
CA GLU A 124 10.69 -19.15 -9.05
C GLU A 124 9.24 -19.66 -9.13
N ASP A 125 8.80 -20.15 -10.29
CA ASP A 125 7.41 -20.59 -10.52
C ASP A 125 7.02 -21.78 -9.64
#